data_AF-A0A3B4ZZT3-F1
#
_entry.id   AF-A0A3B4ZZT3-F1
#
_cell.length_a   1.000
_cell.length_b   1.000
_cell.length_c   1.000
_cell.angle_alpha   90.00
_cell.angle_beta   90.00
_cell.angle_gamma   90.00
#
_symmetry.space_group_name_H-M   'P 1'
#
loop_
_entity.id
_entity.type
_entity.pdbx_description
1 polymer ?
#
loop_
_entity_poly.entity_id
_entity_poly.type
_entity_poly.pdbx_seq_one_letter_code
_entity_poly.pdbx_strand_id
1 'polypeptide(L)'
;MILYLPFAALILVSRVACDASGIVDLQALNVTERNQTFTLSQDVNNTTKPNNATSSLFADNKTRIEDELERNGTSAITEEDEGFQEQENEFPSRHCDQYQLVHFSHNYCGENFHQEMKAISSEEWCILENVISPYNDLTVCLEHVSFLVGCYFPNRDIQDFFLYIHSSYFQNCSRGGGGGGEEFPEDAPHGLVVVLTVVPVSFVPVLVYLLVWKSKGRV
;
A
#
# COMPACT_ATOMS: atom_id res chain seq x y z
N MET A 1 34.32 -31.79 -18.99
CA MET A 1 34.27 -30.44 -18.40
C MET A 1 32.88 -30.05 -17.89
N ILE A 2 31.78 -30.46 -18.54
CA ILE A 2 30.38 -30.10 -18.16
C ILE A 2 29.89 -30.79 -16.87
N LEU A 3 30.48 -31.91 -16.46
CA LEU A 3 30.10 -32.65 -15.23
C LEU A 3 30.67 -32.06 -13.93
N TYR A 4 31.68 -31.18 -13.99
CA TYR A 4 32.32 -30.59 -12.80
C TYR A 4 31.58 -29.35 -12.27
N LEU A 5 30.91 -28.60 -13.15
CA LEU A 5 30.11 -27.43 -12.77
C LEU A 5 28.93 -27.75 -11.83
N PRO A 6 28.09 -28.79 -12.08
CA PRO A 6 26.96 -29.09 -11.19
C PRO A 6 27.42 -29.67 -9.85
N PHE A 7 28.54 -30.43 -9.83
CA PHE A 7 29.13 -30.92 -8.60
C PHE A 7 29.74 -29.80 -7.76
N ALA A 8 30.42 -28.84 -8.38
CA ALA A 8 30.93 -27.65 -7.69
C ALA A 8 29.78 -26.79 -7.13
N ALA A 9 28.68 -26.64 -7.89
CA ALA A 9 27.49 -25.93 -7.43
C ALA A 9 26.81 -26.63 -6.24
N LEU A 10 26.69 -27.97 -6.27
CA LEU A 10 26.16 -28.75 -5.15
C LEU A 10 27.02 -28.62 -3.88
N ILE A 11 28.36 -28.67 -4.03
CA ILE A 11 29.29 -28.51 -2.89
C ILE A 11 29.21 -27.09 -2.31
N LEU A 12 29.07 -26.06 -3.15
CA LEU A 12 28.88 -24.67 -2.71
C LEU A 12 27.54 -24.48 -1.99
N VAL A 13 26.46 -25.10 -2.48
CA VAL A 13 25.14 -25.07 -1.84
C VAL A 13 25.16 -25.81 -0.49
N SER A 14 25.85 -26.95 -0.38
CA SER A 14 26.02 -27.67 0.89
C SER A 14 26.84 -26.90 1.93
N ARG A 15 27.84 -26.12 1.48
CA ARG A 15 28.64 -25.24 2.34
C ARG A 15 27.80 -24.08 2.86
N VAL A 16 27.01 -23.43 1.99
CA VAL A 16 26.09 -22.34 2.35
C VAL A 16 24.99 -22.82 3.31
N ALA A 17 24.47 -24.04 3.14
CA ALA A 17 23.47 -24.63 4.04
C ALA A 17 24.04 -24.98 5.44
N CYS A 18 25.33 -25.32 5.54
CA CYS A 18 26.00 -25.55 6.82
C CYS A 18 26.25 -24.24 7.58
N ASP A 19 26.64 -23.17 6.88
CA ASP A 19 26.81 -21.85 7.50
C ASP A 19 25.46 -21.26 7.95
N ALA A 20 24.38 -21.53 7.21
CA ALA A 20 23.03 -21.13 7.61
C ALA A 20 22.51 -21.89 8.84
N SER A 21 22.82 -23.19 8.98
CA SER A 21 22.44 -23.98 10.16
C SER A 21 23.14 -23.52 11.45
N GLY A 22 24.34 -22.90 11.33
CA GLY A 22 25.07 -22.35 12.49
C GLY A 22 24.52 -21.04 13.04
N ILE A 23 23.61 -20.37 12.32
CA ILE A 23 23.02 -19.08 12.72
C ILE A 23 21.68 -19.25 13.46
N VAL A 24 20.99 -20.38 13.27
CA VAL A 24 19.64 -20.64 13.83
C VAL A 24 19.65 -20.77 15.37
N ASP A 25 20.77 -21.18 15.99
CA ASP A 25 20.83 -21.48 17.43
C ASP A 25 21.14 -20.29 18.36
N LEU A 26 21.55 -19.11 17.85
CA LEU A 26 22.00 -18.00 18.72
C LEU A 26 21.02 -16.83 18.86
N GLN A 27 19.86 -16.85 18.20
CA GLN A 27 18.96 -15.68 18.20
C GLN A 27 17.79 -15.77 19.20
N ALA A 28 17.73 -16.81 20.04
CA ALA A 28 16.65 -16.98 21.01
C ALA A 28 16.79 -16.15 22.32
N LEU A 29 17.83 -15.33 22.48
CA LEU A 29 18.02 -14.50 23.70
C LEU A 29 18.66 -13.14 23.36
N ASN A 30 17.88 -12.18 22.87
CA ASN A 30 18.05 -10.76 23.22
C ASN A 30 16.84 -9.94 22.78
N VAL A 31 15.81 -9.90 23.63
CA VAL A 31 14.76 -8.88 23.56
C VAL A 31 15.24 -7.70 24.40
N THR A 32 15.71 -6.62 23.78
CA THR A 32 15.62 -5.28 24.37
C THR A 32 15.75 -4.17 23.32
N GLU A 33 14.64 -3.46 23.13
CA GLU A 33 14.51 -2.00 23.01
C GLU A 33 15.39 -1.23 21.99
N ARG A 34 14.76 -0.72 20.91
CA ARG A 34 15.16 0.58 20.34
C ARG A 34 14.09 1.24 19.46
N ASN A 35 14.08 2.57 19.55
CA ASN A 35 13.05 3.50 19.11
C ASN A 35 13.25 4.01 17.67
N GLN A 36 12.13 4.22 16.98
CA GLN A 36 11.79 5.24 15.96
C GLN A 36 12.73 5.50 14.75
N THR A 37 12.17 5.45 13.52
CA THR A 37 11.84 6.61 12.64
C THR A 37 11.70 6.11 11.18
N PHE A 38 10.56 6.34 10.53
CA PHE A 38 10.34 5.98 9.13
C PHE A 38 10.52 7.20 8.20
N THR A 39 11.37 7.05 7.19
CA THR A 39 11.46 7.93 6.02
C THR A 39 11.01 7.15 4.78
N LEU A 40 10.15 7.76 3.97
CA LEU A 40 9.47 7.17 2.82
C LEU A 40 10.18 7.60 1.52
N SER A 41 10.42 6.66 0.60
CA SER A 41 10.61 7.00 -0.81
C SER A 41 10.23 5.84 -1.74
N GLN A 42 9.27 6.15 -2.62
CA GLN A 42 8.85 5.54 -3.88
C GLN A 42 10.02 5.36 -4.88
N ASP A 43 9.97 4.63 -6.01
CA ASP A 43 8.95 4.22 -7.00
C ASP A 43 9.50 3.02 -7.81
N VAL A 44 8.73 2.40 -8.72
CA VAL A 44 9.14 2.17 -10.14
C VAL A 44 8.05 1.48 -10.99
N ASN A 45 7.82 2.12 -12.15
CA ASN A 45 7.04 1.80 -13.35
C ASN A 45 7.11 0.37 -13.90
N ASN A 46 6.12 -0.02 -14.73
CA ASN A 46 6.44 -0.70 -15.99
C ASN A 46 5.39 -0.53 -17.11
N THR A 47 5.95 -0.26 -18.29
CA THR A 47 5.34 -0.01 -19.60
C THR A 47 5.11 -1.31 -20.38
N THR A 48 4.06 -1.39 -21.21
CA THR A 48 4.05 -2.27 -22.40
C THR A 48 3.13 -1.70 -23.49
N LYS A 49 3.59 -1.70 -24.76
CA LYS A 49 2.89 -1.22 -25.99
C LYS A 49 3.24 -2.16 -27.17
N PRO A 50 2.65 -2.07 -28.38
CA PRO A 50 1.29 -2.45 -28.85
C PRO A 50 1.29 -3.35 -30.12
N ASN A 51 0.12 -3.63 -30.71
CA ASN A 51 -0.05 -4.09 -32.11
C ASN A 51 -0.93 -3.09 -32.93
N ASN A 52 -0.82 -3.18 -34.27
CA ASN A 52 -0.64 -2.07 -35.23
C ASN A 52 -1.76 -1.91 -36.28
N ALA A 53 -2.94 -2.49 -36.07
CA ALA A 53 -4.09 -2.39 -36.98
C ALA A 53 -5.10 -1.28 -36.60
N THR A 54 -5.00 -0.74 -35.39
CA THR A 54 -5.93 0.27 -34.84
C THR A 54 -5.61 1.69 -35.33
N SER A 55 -4.40 1.93 -35.83
CA SER A 55 -3.82 3.27 -36.04
C SER A 55 -4.57 4.18 -37.02
N SER A 56 -5.24 3.65 -38.04
CA SER A 56 -5.91 4.49 -39.05
C SER A 56 -7.29 4.96 -38.58
N LEU A 57 -8.07 4.07 -37.97
CA LEU A 57 -9.35 4.42 -37.33
C LEU A 57 -9.15 5.32 -36.10
N PHE A 58 -8.05 5.12 -35.37
CA PHE A 58 -7.69 5.99 -34.25
C PHE A 58 -7.25 7.37 -34.71
N ALA A 59 -6.56 7.50 -35.85
CA ALA A 59 -6.13 8.78 -36.38
C ALA A 59 -7.33 9.64 -36.81
N ASP A 60 -8.29 9.06 -37.53
CA ASP A 60 -9.50 9.75 -38.00
C ASP A 60 -10.41 10.17 -36.83
N ASN A 61 -10.57 9.30 -35.82
CA ASN A 61 -11.32 9.62 -34.62
C ASN A 61 -10.60 10.67 -33.76
N LYS A 62 -9.27 10.60 -33.66
CA LYS A 62 -8.45 11.56 -32.92
C LYS A 62 -8.55 12.97 -33.50
N THR A 63 -8.43 13.12 -34.82
CA THR A 63 -8.55 14.43 -35.47
C THR A 63 -9.94 15.03 -35.26
N ARG A 64 -10.99 14.20 -35.24
CA ARG A 64 -12.35 14.67 -34.97
C ARG A 64 -12.56 15.11 -33.52
N ILE A 65 -11.94 14.42 -32.58
CA ILE A 65 -12.02 14.74 -31.15
C ILE A 65 -11.20 16.00 -30.84
N GLU A 66 -10.01 16.16 -31.44
CA GLU A 66 -9.18 17.37 -31.33
C GLU A 66 -9.92 18.61 -31.90
N ASP A 67 -10.58 18.48 -33.05
CA ASP A 67 -11.39 19.55 -33.66
C ASP A 67 -12.65 19.91 -32.83
N GLU A 68 -13.18 18.99 -32.03
CA GLU A 68 -14.28 19.27 -31.09
C GLU A 68 -13.80 19.89 -29.77
N LEU A 69 -12.61 19.51 -29.30
CA LEU A 69 -11.98 20.08 -28.10
C LEU A 69 -11.57 21.54 -28.32
N GLU A 70 -10.98 21.87 -29.48
CA GLU A 70 -10.64 23.26 -29.83
C GLU A 70 -11.90 24.13 -29.99
N ARG A 71 -13.00 23.57 -30.50
CA ARG A 71 -14.26 24.29 -30.68
C ARG A 71 -14.99 24.55 -29.36
N ASN A 72 -14.85 23.65 -28.39
CA ASN A 72 -15.46 23.78 -27.05
C ASN A 72 -14.55 24.52 -26.06
N GLY A 73 -13.40 25.05 -26.50
CA GLY A 73 -12.44 25.76 -25.65
C GLY A 73 -11.88 24.89 -24.51
N THR A 74 -11.94 23.57 -24.67
CA THR A 74 -11.46 22.62 -23.66
C THR A 74 -10.00 22.33 -23.97
N SER A 75 -9.07 22.93 -23.22
CA SER A 75 -7.65 22.64 -23.35
C SER A 75 -7.40 21.17 -23.02
N ALA A 76 -6.64 20.48 -23.87
CA ALA A 76 -6.15 19.14 -23.57
C ALA A 76 -5.31 19.21 -22.28
N ILE A 77 -5.73 18.51 -21.24
CA ILE A 77 -5.03 18.43 -19.96
C ILE A 77 -3.73 17.65 -20.21
N THR A 78 -2.61 18.36 -20.28
CA THR A 78 -1.27 17.79 -20.36
C THR A 78 -0.75 17.53 -18.94
N GLU A 79 0.19 16.61 -18.78
CA GLU A 79 0.81 16.27 -17.47
C GLU A 79 1.52 17.47 -16.79
N GLU A 80 1.62 18.61 -17.46
CA GLU A 80 2.11 19.89 -16.91
C GLU A 80 1.02 20.70 -16.19
N ASP A 81 -0.23 20.22 -16.19
CA ASP A 81 -1.35 20.81 -15.44
C ASP A 81 -1.25 20.40 -13.97
N GLU A 82 -0.31 21.02 -13.25
CA GLU A 82 -0.10 20.88 -11.80
C GLU A 82 -1.21 21.60 -11.00
N GLY A 83 -2.46 21.43 -11.42
CA GLY A 83 -3.66 21.94 -10.75
C GLY A 83 -3.99 21.19 -9.45
N PHE A 84 -3.19 20.20 -9.06
CA PHE A 84 -3.39 19.39 -7.85
C PHE A 84 -3.25 20.18 -6.54
N GLN A 85 -2.76 21.42 -6.59
CA GLN A 85 -2.69 22.33 -5.45
C GLN A 85 -3.62 23.55 -5.59
N GLU A 86 -4.39 23.66 -6.66
CA GLU A 86 -5.27 24.80 -6.91
C GLU A 86 -6.63 24.69 -6.20
N GLN A 87 -6.72 23.94 -5.11
CA GLN A 87 -7.88 24.06 -4.22
C GLN A 87 -8.03 25.49 -3.68
N GLU A 88 -6.96 26.29 -3.69
CA GLU A 88 -6.99 27.71 -3.34
C GLU A 88 -7.70 28.60 -4.39
N ASN A 89 -7.78 28.17 -5.67
CA ASN A 89 -8.42 28.94 -6.75
C ASN A 89 -9.95 28.73 -6.84
N GLU A 90 -10.48 27.62 -6.33
CA GLU A 90 -11.93 27.34 -6.28
C GLU A 90 -12.59 27.87 -4.99
N PHE A 91 -11.82 28.20 -3.94
CA PHE A 91 -12.34 28.75 -2.69
C PHE A 91 -12.20 30.28 -2.68
N PRO A 92 -13.24 31.04 -3.06
CA PRO A 92 -13.17 32.50 -3.09
C PRO A 92 -13.03 33.05 -1.68
N SER A 93 -11.80 33.28 -1.21
CA SER A 93 -11.43 34.05 0.00
C SER A 93 -12.48 33.99 1.13
N ARG A 94 -13.03 32.81 1.43
CA ARG A 94 -13.89 32.64 2.60
C ARG A 94 -12.94 32.60 3.77
N HIS A 95 -13.10 33.53 4.69
CA HIS A 95 -12.36 33.48 5.93
C HIS A 95 -12.75 32.18 6.65
N CYS A 96 -11.79 31.28 6.80
CA CYS A 96 -11.98 30.03 7.52
C CYS A 96 -12.35 30.33 8.99
N ASP A 97 -13.56 29.96 9.39
CA ASP A 97 -14.01 30.08 10.77
C ASP A 97 -13.55 28.84 11.57
N GLN A 98 -12.34 28.93 12.10
CA GLN A 98 -11.71 27.84 12.85
C GLN A 98 -12.51 27.45 14.11
N TYR A 99 -13.17 28.41 14.76
CA TYR A 99 -13.99 28.11 15.93
C TYR A 99 -15.20 27.26 15.54
N GLN A 100 -15.91 27.62 14.46
CA GLN A 100 -17.02 26.83 13.97
C GLN A 100 -16.58 25.47 13.44
N LEU A 101 -15.43 25.39 12.76
CA LEU A 101 -14.85 24.13 12.31
C LEU A 101 -14.69 23.14 13.48
N VAL A 102 -14.01 23.55 14.54
CA VAL A 102 -13.78 22.70 15.73
C VAL A 102 -15.12 22.37 16.40
N HIS A 103 -16.00 23.36 16.56
CA HIS A 103 -17.30 23.15 17.22
C HIS A 103 -18.15 22.11 16.49
N PHE A 104 -18.32 22.21 15.16
CA PHE A 104 -19.10 21.25 14.38
C PHE A 104 -18.40 19.90 14.25
N SER A 105 -17.07 19.88 14.14
CA SER A 105 -16.31 18.63 14.10
C SER A 105 -16.55 17.77 15.33
N HIS A 106 -16.50 18.37 16.54
CA HIS A 106 -16.72 17.63 17.77
C HIS A 106 -18.21 17.37 18.08
N ASN A 107 -19.06 18.40 18.01
CA ASN A 107 -20.44 18.32 18.52
C ASN A 107 -21.45 17.79 17.50
N TYR A 108 -21.11 17.77 16.21
CA TYR A 108 -22.00 17.28 15.15
C TYR A 108 -21.45 16.00 14.53
N CYS A 109 -20.34 16.09 13.79
CA CYS A 109 -19.75 14.91 13.13
C CYS A 109 -19.25 13.89 14.16
N GLY A 110 -18.55 14.38 15.18
CA GLY A 110 -18.05 13.58 16.28
C GLY A 110 -19.16 12.89 17.05
N GLU A 111 -20.18 13.62 17.53
CA GLU A 111 -21.28 13.01 18.29
C GLU A 111 -21.97 11.87 17.51
N ASN A 112 -22.22 12.05 16.21
CA ASN A 112 -22.77 10.98 15.36
C ASN A 112 -21.84 9.75 15.33
N PHE A 113 -20.54 9.97 15.12
CA PHE A 113 -19.55 8.89 15.15
C PHE A 113 -19.51 8.17 16.52
N HIS A 114 -19.57 8.91 17.63
CA HIS A 114 -19.59 8.28 18.96
C HIS A 114 -20.86 7.45 19.19
N GLN A 115 -21.99 7.80 18.56
CA GLN A 115 -23.22 7.02 18.61
C GLN A 115 -23.10 5.71 17.83
N GLU A 116 -22.59 5.76 16.60
CA GLU A 116 -22.32 4.56 15.79
C GLU A 116 -21.30 3.64 16.49
N MET A 117 -20.22 4.20 17.05
CA MET A 117 -19.22 3.42 17.77
C MET A 117 -19.73 2.79 19.08
N LYS A 118 -20.84 3.29 19.68
CA LYS A 118 -21.49 2.62 20.82
C LYS A 118 -22.26 1.37 20.41
N ALA A 119 -22.66 1.26 19.13
CA ALA A 119 -23.31 0.06 18.61
C ALA A 119 -22.31 -1.08 18.35
N ILE A 120 -21.01 -0.75 18.24
CA ILE A 120 -19.91 -1.70 18.04
C ILE A 120 -19.28 -2.02 19.40
N SER A 121 -19.07 -3.31 19.71
CA SER A 121 -18.43 -3.68 20.98
C SER A 121 -16.98 -3.18 21.04
N SER A 122 -16.50 -2.83 22.23
CA SER A 122 -15.12 -2.38 22.41
C SER A 122 -14.06 -3.42 22.04
N GLU A 123 -14.42 -4.72 22.05
CA GLU A 123 -13.52 -5.78 21.56
C GLU A 123 -13.35 -5.76 20.04
N GLU A 124 -14.30 -5.18 19.31
CA GLU A 124 -14.38 -5.20 17.85
C GLU A 124 -13.90 -3.89 17.20
N TRP A 125 -13.53 -2.88 17.99
CA TRP A 125 -13.03 -1.60 17.47
C TRP A 125 -11.77 -1.74 16.60
N CYS A 126 -11.01 -2.82 16.78
CA CYS A 126 -9.80 -3.08 16.01
C CYS A 126 -10.06 -3.86 14.71
N ILE A 127 -11.29 -4.31 14.47
CA ILE A 127 -11.68 -4.98 13.21
C ILE A 127 -12.08 -3.89 12.22
N LEU A 128 -11.23 -3.64 11.21
CA LEU A 128 -11.45 -2.57 10.23
C LEU A 128 -12.82 -2.67 9.55
N GLU A 129 -13.25 -3.88 9.18
CA GLU A 129 -14.56 -4.11 8.53
C GLU A 129 -15.74 -3.59 9.35
N ASN A 130 -15.63 -3.61 10.68
CA ASN A 130 -16.71 -3.18 11.58
C ASN A 130 -16.75 -1.65 11.73
N VAL A 131 -15.60 -0.97 11.59
CA VAL A 131 -15.48 0.47 11.87
C VAL A 131 -15.33 1.33 10.61
N ILE A 132 -15.07 0.73 9.44
CA ILE A 132 -14.82 1.46 8.19
C ILE A 132 -16.02 2.31 7.74
N SER A 133 -17.24 1.81 7.91
CA SER A 133 -18.46 2.54 7.55
C SER A 133 -18.63 3.82 8.39
N PRO A 134 -18.71 3.77 9.73
CA PRO A 134 -18.87 4.99 10.52
C PRO A 134 -17.66 5.94 10.41
N TYR A 135 -16.46 5.42 10.20
CA TYR A 135 -15.27 6.24 9.99
C TYR A 135 -15.28 6.99 8.66
N ASN A 136 -15.79 6.35 7.59
CA ASN A 136 -16.01 7.02 6.31
C ASN A 136 -17.05 8.14 6.45
N ASP A 137 -18.18 7.87 7.12
CA ASP A 137 -19.23 8.85 7.33
C ASP A 137 -18.73 10.05 8.15
N LEU A 138 -17.89 9.81 9.16
CA LEU A 138 -17.18 10.86 9.90
C LEU A 138 -16.32 11.71 8.96
N THR A 139 -15.52 11.07 8.10
CA THR A 139 -14.60 11.75 7.18
C THR A 139 -15.36 12.64 6.20
N VAL A 140 -16.42 12.12 5.58
CA VAL A 140 -17.30 12.87 4.66
C VAL A 140 -17.98 14.05 5.39
N CYS A 141 -18.44 13.84 6.62
CA CYS A 141 -19.02 14.92 7.42
C CYS A 141 -18.03 16.05 7.70
N LEU A 142 -16.77 15.72 8.05
CA LEU A 142 -15.73 16.72 8.32
C LEU A 142 -15.32 17.48 7.07
N GLU A 143 -15.24 16.81 5.91
CA GLU A 143 -15.02 17.46 4.63
C GLU A 143 -16.13 18.46 4.32
N HIS A 144 -17.40 18.06 4.52
CA HIS A 144 -18.55 18.93 4.31
C HIS A 144 -18.56 20.13 5.27
N VAL A 145 -18.32 19.91 6.56
CA VAL A 145 -18.22 20.99 7.56
C VAL A 145 -17.11 21.96 7.19
N SER A 146 -15.93 21.45 6.81
CA SER A 146 -14.79 22.29 6.38
C SER A 146 -15.19 23.19 5.22
N PHE A 147 -15.84 22.63 4.20
CA PHE A 147 -16.38 23.39 3.07
C PHE A 147 -17.39 24.48 3.51
N LEU A 148 -18.32 24.14 4.41
CA LEU A 148 -19.36 25.08 4.89
C LEU A 148 -18.77 26.28 5.65
N VAL A 149 -17.78 26.04 6.50
CA VAL A 149 -17.13 27.08 7.32
C VAL A 149 -15.99 27.79 6.59
N GLY A 150 -15.76 27.47 5.31
CA GLY A 150 -14.76 28.11 4.46
C GLY A 150 -13.33 27.69 4.76
N CYS A 151 -13.12 26.53 5.37
CA CYS A 151 -11.80 25.96 5.62
C CYS A 151 -11.48 24.89 4.58
N TYR A 152 -10.21 24.79 4.21
CA TYR A 152 -9.74 23.69 3.36
C TYR A 152 -9.76 22.36 4.13
N PHE A 153 -9.94 21.26 3.43
CA PHE A 153 -9.85 19.91 3.97
C PHE A 153 -8.78 19.15 3.18
N PRO A 154 -7.87 18.39 3.83
CA PRO A 154 -7.67 18.29 5.27
C PRO A 154 -6.94 19.52 5.84
N ASN A 155 -7.17 19.85 7.10
CA ASN A 155 -6.46 20.92 7.84
C ASN A 155 -5.98 20.43 9.21
N ARG A 156 -5.20 21.26 9.94
CA ARG A 156 -4.62 20.84 11.21
C ARG A 156 -5.65 20.54 12.29
N ASP A 157 -6.73 21.31 12.40
CA ASP A 157 -7.75 21.07 13.44
C ASP A 157 -8.48 19.73 13.20
N ILE A 158 -8.75 19.41 11.93
CA ILE A 158 -9.29 18.12 11.52
C ILE A 158 -8.31 16.98 11.80
N GLN A 159 -7.01 17.19 11.56
CA GLN A 159 -5.98 16.21 11.89
C GLN A 159 -5.92 15.95 13.41
N ASP A 160 -5.94 17.00 14.23
CA ASP A 160 -5.97 16.89 15.69
C ASP A 160 -7.24 16.16 16.17
N PHE A 161 -8.38 16.42 15.52
CA PHE A 161 -9.62 15.71 15.78
C PHE A 161 -9.54 14.21 15.44
N PHE A 162 -8.94 13.84 14.31
CA PHE A 162 -8.70 12.42 13.99
C PHE A 162 -7.79 11.77 15.02
N LEU A 163 -6.71 12.43 15.46
CA LEU A 163 -5.85 11.92 16.53
C LEU A 163 -6.62 11.70 17.83
N TYR A 164 -7.53 12.61 18.18
CA TYR A 164 -8.42 12.44 19.33
C TYR A 164 -9.30 11.18 19.20
N ILE A 165 -9.92 10.96 18.02
CA ILE A 165 -10.71 9.76 17.75
C ILE A 165 -9.87 8.49 17.86
N HIS A 166 -8.67 8.48 17.26
CA HIS A 166 -7.72 7.36 17.35
C HIS A 166 -7.30 7.06 18.78
N SER A 167 -7.04 8.09 19.59
CA SER A 167 -6.71 7.90 21.01
C SER A 167 -7.89 7.35 21.82
N SER A 168 -9.13 7.70 21.44
CA SER A 168 -10.34 7.32 22.18
C SER A 168 -10.77 5.88 21.91
N TYR A 169 -10.71 5.45 20.63
CA TYR A 169 -11.26 4.16 20.19
C TYR A 169 -10.20 3.15 19.80
N PHE A 170 -9.02 3.58 19.31
CA PHE A 170 -8.05 2.69 18.66
C PHE A 170 -6.70 2.57 19.37
N GLN A 171 -6.51 3.21 20.54
CA GLN A 171 -5.24 3.23 21.28
C GLN A 171 -4.65 1.84 21.61
N ASN A 172 -5.48 0.80 21.72
CA ASN A 172 -5.05 -0.55 22.10
C ASN A 172 -4.96 -1.53 20.92
N CYS A 173 -5.26 -1.10 19.69
CA CYS A 173 -5.32 -2.00 18.54
C CYS A 173 -3.95 -2.53 18.09
N SER A 174 -2.85 -1.88 18.49
CA SER A 174 -1.49 -2.33 18.17
C SER A 174 -0.94 -3.42 19.11
N ARG A 175 -1.59 -3.72 20.26
CA ARG A 175 -0.94 -4.48 21.35
C ARG A 175 -1.45 -5.91 21.58
N GLY A 176 -2.44 -6.36 20.82
CA GLY A 176 -2.90 -7.74 20.88
C GLY A 176 -3.68 -8.05 19.62
N GLY A 177 -3.32 -9.14 18.94
CA GLY A 177 -3.99 -9.66 17.76
C GLY A 177 -5.44 -10.06 18.05
N GLY A 178 -6.30 -9.05 18.21
CA GLY A 178 -7.69 -9.20 18.62
C GLY A 178 -8.71 -8.83 17.55
N GLY A 179 -8.29 -8.28 16.41
CA GLY A 179 -9.24 -7.92 15.37
C GLY A 179 -8.60 -7.92 14.01
N GLY A 180 -8.64 -9.09 13.33
CA GLY A 180 -8.36 -9.22 11.91
C GLY A 180 -7.14 -8.43 11.43
N GLY A 181 -6.12 -8.31 12.28
CA GLY A 181 -4.87 -7.70 11.91
C GLY A 181 -4.37 -8.58 10.80
N GLU A 182 -4.52 -8.09 9.58
CA GLU A 182 -3.57 -8.35 8.55
C GLU A 182 -2.24 -8.06 9.24
N GLU A 183 -1.62 -9.11 9.78
CA GLU A 183 -0.19 -9.16 9.95
C GLU A 183 0.27 -8.71 8.57
N PHE A 184 0.59 -7.41 8.44
CA PHE A 184 1.33 -6.89 7.31
C PHE A 184 2.38 -7.95 7.12
N PRO A 185 2.32 -8.76 6.05
CA PRO A 185 3.07 -10.00 6.01
C PRO A 185 4.51 -9.55 6.10
N GLU A 186 5.06 -9.69 7.30
CA GLU A 186 6.41 -9.26 7.60
C GLU A 186 7.21 -10.08 6.61
N ASP A 187 7.98 -9.39 5.76
CA ASP A 187 8.64 -10.02 4.62
C ASP A 187 9.20 -11.36 5.07
N ALA A 188 8.76 -12.43 4.40
CA ALA A 188 9.03 -13.80 4.84
C ALA A 188 10.51 -13.89 5.23
N PRO A 189 10.84 -14.46 6.41
CA PRO A 189 12.16 -14.34 7.00
C PRO A 189 13.23 -14.67 5.96
N HIS A 190 14.27 -13.83 5.83
CA HIS A 190 15.22 -13.88 4.71
C HIS A 190 15.76 -15.29 4.40
N GLY A 191 15.95 -16.13 5.42
CA GLY A 191 16.36 -17.54 5.25
C GLY A 191 15.34 -18.39 4.49
N LEU A 192 14.04 -18.21 4.72
CA LEU A 192 12.97 -18.91 4.02
C LEU A 192 12.92 -18.51 2.54
N VAL A 193 13.07 -17.22 2.24
CA VAL A 193 13.12 -16.70 0.86
C VAL A 193 14.32 -17.29 0.10
N VAL A 194 15.48 -17.37 0.74
CA VAL A 194 16.68 -17.99 0.14
C VAL A 194 16.46 -19.48 -0.13
N VAL A 195 15.88 -20.23 0.80
CA VAL A 195 15.60 -21.66 0.59
C VAL A 195 14.59 -21.86 -0.54
N LEU A 196 13.49 -21.10 -0.54
CA LEU A 196 12.44 -21.19 -1.55
C LEU A 196 12.90 -20.78 -2.95
N THR A 197 13.99 -20.01 -3.07
CA THR A 197 14.58 -19.64 -4.37
C THR A 197 15.66 -20.64 -4.81
N VAL A 198 16.51 -21.12 -3.90
CA VAL A 198 17.60 -22.06 -4.23
C VAL A 198 17.06 -23.46 -4.57
N VAL A 199 16.01 -23.92 -3.90
CA VAL A 199 15.40 -25.24 -4.16
C VAL A 199 14.92 -25.40 -5.61
N PRO A 200 14.04 -24.54 -6.16
CA PRO A 200 13.59 -24.68 -7.54
C PRO A 200 14.72 -24.48 -8.55
N VAL A 201 15.65 -23.55 -8.31
CA VAL A 201 16.80 -23.30 -9.20
C VAL A 201 17.74 -24.51 -9.28
N SER A 202 17.96 -25.21 -8.17
CA SER A 202 18.79 -26.42 -8.13
C SER A 202 18.06 -27.68 -8.59
N PHE A 203 16.74 -27.74 -8.44
CA PHE A 203 15.94 -28.89 -8.84
C PHE A 203 15.82 -29.05 -10.37
N VAL A 204 15.71 -27.95 -11.10
CA VAL A 204 15.63 -27.94 -12.58
C VAL A 204 16.80 -28.66 -13.27
N PRO A 205 18.09 -28.33 -13.00
CA PRO A 205 19.22 -29.01 -13.65
C PRO A 205 19.35 -30.48 -13.23
N VAL A 206 18.95 -30.83 -12.00
CA VAL A 206 18.92 -32.23 -11.53
C VAL A 206 17.92 -33.04 -12.34
N LEU A 207 16.71 -32.53 -12.55
CA LEU A 207 15.71 -33.19 -13.38
C LEU A 207 16.18 -33.35 -14.82
N VAL A 208 16.77 -32.31 -15.42
CA VAL A 208 17.33 -32.38 -16.78
C VAL A 208 18.43 -33.44 -16.87
N TYR A 209 19.33 -33.50 -15.89
CA TYR A 209 20.37 -34.53 -15.83
C TYR A 209 19.78 -35.95 -15.75
N LEU A 210 18.79 -36.17 -14.88
CA LEU A 210 18.11 -37.46 -14.73
C LEU A 210 17.39 -37.88 -16.01
N LEU A 211 16.75 -36.95 -16.72
CA LEU A 211 16.09 -37.21 -18.00
C LEU A 211 17.09 -37.61 -19.10
N VAL A 212 18.22 -36.90 -19.21
CA VAL A 212 19.30 -37.22 -20.17
C VAL A 212 19.94 -38.56 -19.86
N TRP A 213 20.18 -38.86 -18.57
CA TRP A 213 20.75 -40.15 -18.18
C TRP A 213 19.78 -41.31 -18.46
N LYS A 214 18.50 -41.16 -18.14
CA LYS A 214 17.47 -42.16 -18.47
C LYS A 214 17.27 -42.34 -19.98
N SER A 215 17.46 -41.28 -20.78
CA SER A 215 17.45 -41.35 -22.24
C SER A 215 18.65 -42.14 -22.78
N LYS A 216 19.85 -41.95 -22.22
CA LYS A 216 21.06 -42.70 -22.62
C LYS A 216 21.09 -44.15 -22.15
N GLY A 217 20.43 -44.49 -21.04
CA GLY A 217 20.33 -45.86 -20.52
C GLY A 217 19.24 -46.72 -21.17
N ARG A 218 18.53 -46.21 -22.19
CA ARG A 218 17.43 -46.90 -22.89
C ARG A 218 17.68 -47.05 -24.40
N VAL A 219 18.94 -46.95 -24.83
CA VAL A 219 19.44 -47.35 -26.16
C VAL A 219 20.43 -48.49 -25.97
#